data_AF-B6WV03-F1
#
_entry.id   AF-B6WV03-F1
#
_cell.length_a   1.000
_cell.length_b   1.000
_cell.length_c   1.000
_cell.angle_alpha   90.00
_cell.angle_beta   90.00
_cell.angle_gamma   90.00
#
_symmetry.space_group_name_H-M   'P 1'
#
loop_
_entity.id
_entity.type
_entity.pdbx_description
1 polymer ?
#
loop_
_entity_poly.entity_id
_entity_poly.type
_entity_poly.pdbx_seq_one_letter_code
_entity_poly.pdbx_strand_id
1 'polypeptide(L)'
;MAMAKHATPLLDQLESGPWPSFVSDIKQEAAHRAANPDGLDYQIPADAPEDLLGVLELSYEEKETHWKHGGIVGVFGYGGGVIGRYCDQPEKFPGVAHFHTMRVAQPAAKYYHTKFLRDLCDIWDLRGSGMTNMHGSTGDIVLLGTQTPQLEEVFHDLTHKLNVDLG
;
A
#
# COMPACT_ATOMS: atom_id res chain seq x y z
N MET A 1 12.74 18.55 -10.00
CA MET A 1 12.13 17.24 -9.70
C MET A 1 13.15 16.46 -8.91
N ALA A 2 12.78 15.93 -7.74
CA ALA A 2 13.66 15.00 -7.02
C ALA A 2 13.91 13.78 -7.94
N MET A 3 15.14 13.25 -7.95
CA MET A 3 15.42 12.01 -8.68
C MET A 3 14.72 10.85 -7.97
N ALA A 4 14.10 9.95 -8.73
CA ALA A 4 13.55 8.70 -8.22
C ALA A 4 14.63 7.91 -7.47
N LYS A 5 14.24 7.18 -6.43
CA LYS A 5 15.19 6.45 -5.57
C LYS A 5 15.89 5.32 -6.32
N HIS A 6 15.16 4.69 -7.25
CA HIS A 6 15.63 3.56 -8.07
C HIS A 6 15.44 3.88 -9.56
N ALA A 7 16.32 3.35 -10.41
CA ALA A 7 16.08 3.33 -11.84
C ALA A 7 15.09 2.21 -12.18
N THR A 8 14.09 2.50 -13.01
CA THR A 8 13.01 1.55 -13.36
C THR A 8 12.82 1.40 -14.87
N PRO A 9 13.86 1.13 -15.67
CA PRO A 9 13.81 1.20 -17.13
C PRO A 9 12.76 0.28 -17.78
N LEU A 10 12.44 -0.87 -17.19
CA LEU A 10 11.41 -1.77 -17.69
C LEU A 10 10.01 -1.28 -17.32
N LEU A 11 9.79 -0.86 -16.08
CA LEU A 11 8.50 -0.29 -15.66
C LEU A 11 8.19 1.02 -16.38
N ASP A 12 9.20 1.83 -16.71
CA ASP A 12 9.04 3.08 -17.46
C ASP A 12 8.37 2.86 -18.83
N GLN A 13 8.58 1.68 -19.45
CA GLN A 13 7.91 1.34 -20.71
C GLN A 13 6.38 1.20 -20.55
N LEU A 14 5.91 0.89 -19.34
CA LEU A 14 4.49 0.71 -19.02
C LEU A 14 3.77 2.03 -18.74
N GLU A 15 4.46 3.16 -18.76
CA GLU A 15 3.83 4.49 -18.70
C GLU A 15 3.30 4.95 -20.06
N SER A 16 3.75 4.30 -21.14
CA SER A 16 3.31 4.61 -22.50
C SER A 16 1.98 3.93 -22.85
N GLY A 17 1.33 4.45 -23.90
CA GLY A 17 0.05 3.92 -24.38
C GLY A 17 -1.18 4.59 -23.74
N PRO A 18 -2.39 4.22 -24.17
CA PRO A 18 -3.62 4.94 -23.80
C PRO A 18 -4.30 4.45 -22.52
N TRP A 19 -3.93 3.28 -22.00
CA TRP A 19 -4.54 2.71 -20.80
C TRP A 19 -3.92 3.34 -19.54
N PRO A 20 -4.71 3.66 -18.49
CA PRO A 20 -4.17 4.24 -17.26
C PRO A 20 -3.09 3.33 -16.67
N SER A 21 -1.87 3.87 -16.58
CA SER A 21 -0.70 3.14 -16.10
C SER A 21 -0.66 3.11 -14.58
N PHE A 22 -0.59 1.91 -14.01
CA PHE A 22 -0.35 1.75 -12.57
C PHE A 22 1.05 2.25 -12.18
N VAL A 23 2.03 2.23 -13.09
CA VAL A 23 3.37 2.74 -12.82
C VAL A 23 3.32 4.26 -12.63
N SER A 24 2.63 4.98 -13.53
CA SER A 24 2.49 6.43 -13.41
C SER A 24 1.72 6.83 -12.15
N ASP A 25 0.70 6.06 -11.75
CA ASP A 25 -0.06 6.31 -10.52
C ASP A 25 0.80 6.10 -9.25
N ILE A 26 1.57 5.00 -9.17
CA ILE A 26 2.49 4.78 -8.04
C ILE A 26 3.59 5.85 -8.01
N LYS A 27 4.13 6.27 -9.16
CA LYS A 27 5.10 7.38 -9.22
C LYS A 27 4.49 8.71 -8.78
N GLN A 28 3.21 8.95 -9.06
CA GLN A 28 2.51 10.13 -8.56
C GLN A 28 2.39 10.08 -7.03
N GLU A 29 2.01 8.95 -6.46
CA GLU A 29 1.93 8.80 -4.99
C GLU A 29 3.31 8.92 -4.33
N ALA A 30 4.35 8.31 -4.91
CA ALA A 30 5.73 8.48 -4.48
C ALA A 30 6.14 9.96 -4.44
N ALA A 31 5.84 10.72 -5.51
CA ALA A 31 6.13 12.14 -5.59
C ALA A 31 5.31 12.97 -4.59
N HIS A 32 4.04 12.61 -4.39
CA HIS A 32 3.15 13.26 -3.43
C HIS A 32 3.68 13.10 -2.00
N ARG A 33 4.06 11.88 -1.60
CA ARG A 33 4.64 11.60 -0.28
C ARG A 33 5.99 12.26 -0.08
N ALA A 34 6.82 12.32 -1.12
CA ALA A 34 8.09 13.03 -1.06
C ALA A 34 7.91 14.56 -0.88
N ALA A 35 6.88 15.14 -1.50
CA ALA A 35 6.54 16.54 -1.34
C ALA A 35 5.86 16.84 0.01
N ASN A 36 5.15 15.86 0.57
CA ASN A 36 4.40 15.91 1.81
C ASN A 36 3.63 17.25 2.00
N PRO A 37 2.74 17.61 1.07
CA PRO A 37 2.09 18.92 1.07
C PRO A 37 1.24 19.16 2.33
N ASP A 38 0.70 18.10 2.92
CA ASP A 38 -0.13 18.15 4.13
C ASP A 38 0.68 18.05 5.43
N GLY A 39 2.02 17.92 5.34
CA GLY A 39 2.91 17.87 6.51
C GLY A 39 2.65 16.68 7.43
N LEU A 40 2.25 15.54 6.87
CA LEU A 40 1.98 14.31 7.62
C LEU A 40 3.26 13.76 8.23
N ASP A 41 3.17 13.33 9.49
CA ASP A 41 4.20 12.50 10.12
C ASP A 41 3.94 11.04 9.74
N TYR A 42 4.40 10.64 8.55
CA TYR A 42 4.15 9.29 8.02
C TYR A 42 4.61 8.21 9.00
N GLN A 43 3.70 7.28 9.33
CA GLN A 43 3.95 6.23 10.32
C GLN A 43 4.62 4.98 9.73
N ILE A 44 4.83 4.97 8.42
CA ILE A 44 5.71 4.05 7.70
C ILE A 44 6.64 4.88 6.80
N PRO A 45 7.74 4.33 6.26
CA PRO A 45 8.66 5.06 5.40
C PRO A 45 7.93 5.78 4.26
N ALA A 46 8.19 7.09 4.12
CA ALA A 46 7.56 7.91 3.08
C ALA A 46 7.89 7.40 1.67
N ASP A 47 9.06 6.78 1.51
CA ASP A 47 9.59 6.16 0.29
C ASP A 47 9.15 4.70 0.10
N ALA A 48 8.16 4.20 0.86
CA ALA A 48 7.61 2.85 0.64
C ALA A 48 7.11 2.62 -0.81
N PRO A 49 6.44 3.56 -1.50
CA PRO A 49 6.08 3.39 -2.91
C PRO A 49 7.29 3.35 -3.86
N GLU A 50 8.35 4.13 -3.57
CA GLU A 50 9.60 4.08 -4.34
C GLU A 50 10.26 2.71 -4.22
N ASP A 51 10.35 2.16 -3.02
CA ASP A 51 10.90 0.83 -2.79
C ASP A 51 10.02 -0.28 -3.37
N LEU A 52 8.70 -0.08 -3.44
CA LEU A 52 7.82 -0.99 -4.17
C LEU A 52 8.15 -1.00 -5.67
N LEU A 53 8.33 0.17 -6.29
CA LEU A 53 8.75 0.26 -7.69
C LEU A 53 10.13 -0.38 -7.90
N GLY A 54 11.07 -0.16 -6.99
CA GLY A 54 12.41 -0.74 -7.06
C GLY A 54 12.40 -2.28 -6.99
N VAL A 55 11.65 -2.87 -6.05
CA VAL A 55 11.55 -4.33 -5.96
C VAL A 55 10.74 -4.92 -7.12
N LEU A 56 9.74 -4.20 -7.62
CA LEU A 56 8.98 -4.62 -8.79
C LEU A 56 9.83 -4.61 -10.06
N GLU A 57 10.67 -3.59 -10.26
CA GLU A 57 11.63 -3.54 -11.37
C GLU A 57 12.58 -4.74 -11.30
N LEU A 58 13.13 -5.05 -10.12
CA LEU A 58 13.99 -6.23 -9.95
C LEU A 58 13.25 -7.52 -10.32
N SER A 59 11.98 -7.65 -9.92
CA SER A 59 11.12 -8.77 -10.33
C SER A 59 10.88 -8.83 -11.84
N TYR A 60 10.85 -7.69 -12.56
CA TYR A 60 10.78 -7.66 -14.02
C TYR A 60 12.10 -8.12 -14.66
N GLU A 61 13.24 -7.75 -14.09
CA GLU A 61 14.57 -8.16 -14.56
C GLU A 61 14.79 -9.67 -14.37
N GLU A 62 14.53 -10.17 -13.16
CA GLU A 62 14.84 -11.56 -12.77
C GLU A 62 13.71 -12.54 -13.08
N LYS A 63 12.49 -12.05 -13.31
CA LYS A 63 11.27 -12.84 -13.59
C LYS A 63 10.88 -13.75 -12.44
N GLU A 64 11.22 -13.35 -11.23
CA GLU A 64 10.91 -14.06 -9.98
C GLU A 64 10.33 -13.09 -8.94
N THR A 65 9.60 -13.63 -7.97
CA THR A 65 8.98 -12.81 -6.91
C THR A 65 9.99 -12.54 -5.80
N HIS A 66 10.08 -11.29 -5.36
CA HIS A 66 10.96 -10.86 -4.27
C HIS A 66 10.25 -10.70 -2.92
N TRP A 67 9.32 -11.63 -2.67
CA TRP A 67 8.56 -11.69 -1.44
C TRP A 67 8.74 -13.05 -0.77
N LYS A 68 9.12 -13.03 0.52
CA LYS A 68 9.29 -14.24 1.32
C LYS A 68 7.99 -15.03 1.44
N HIS A 69 8.13 -16.33 1.75
CA HIS A 69 7.01 -17.20 2.01
C HIS A 69 6.23 -16.77 3.26
N GLY A 70 4.91 -16.64 3.11
CA GLY A 70 3.97 -16.38 4.20
C GLY A 70 4.19 -15.08 4.98
N GLY A 71 3.68 -15.07 6.21
CA GLY A 71 3.73 -13.96 7.16
C GLY A 71 2.51 -13.99 8.06
N ILE A 72 2.71 -14.22 9.36
CA ILE A 72 1.62 -14.30 10.34
C ILE A 72 1.62 -13.02 11.17
N VAL A 73 0.63 -12.18 10.91
CA VAL A 73 0.36 -10.92 11.59
C VAL A 73 -1.16 -10.71 11.59
N GLY A 74 -1.66 -9.87 12.49
CA GLY A 74 -3.08 -9.60 12.61
C GLY A 74 -3.35 -8.59 13.73
N VAL A 75 -4.62 -8.50 14.12
CA VAL A 75 -5.09 -7.67 15.23
C VAL A 75 -5.73 -8.55 16.30
N PHE A 76 -5.65 -8.15 17.56
CA PHE A 76 -6.19 -8.91 18.68
C PHE A 76 -7.70 -9.13 18.54
N GLY A 77 -8.13 -10.34 18.89
CA GLY A 77 -9.52 -10.77 18.76
C GLY A 77 -9.85 -11.45 17.43
N TYR A 78 -9.09 -11.18 16.34
CA TYR A 78 -9.33 -11.77 15.03
C TYR A 78 -8.22 -12.74 14.60
N GLY A 79 -8.62 -13.83 13.91
CA GLY A 79 -7.71 -14.83 13.35
C GLY A 79 -7.36 -14.62 11.87
N GLY A 80 -7.82 -13.51 11.27
CA GLY A 80 -7.71 -13.22 9.84
C GLY A 80 -7.89 -11.73 9.53
N GLY A 81 -8.01 -11.36 8.26
CA GLY A 81 -8.19 -9.98 7.79
C GLY A 81 -6.90 -9.25 7.37
N VAL A 82 -5.73 -9.73 7.81
CA VAL A 82 -4.42 -9.20 7.42
C VAL A 82 -3.57 -10.27 6.75
N ILE A 83 -2.96 -9.94 5.60
CA ILE A 83 -2.02 -10.80 4.90
C ILE A 83 -0.60 -10.27 5.15
N GLY A 84 0.15 -10.97 5.99
CA GLY A 84 1.55 -10.66 6.24
C GLY A 84 2.42 -10.92 5.00
N ARG A 85 3.31 -9.97 4.70
CA ARG A 85 4.28 -10.07 3.62
C ARG A 85 5.54 -9.30 3.95
N TYR A 86 6.68 -9.86 3.53
CA TYR A 86 8.02 -9.36 3.80
C TYR A 86 8.87 -9.46 2.53
N CYS A 87 9.59 -8.40 2.16
CA CYS A 87 10.53 -8.42 1.05
C CYS A 87 11.70 -9.36 1.35
N ASP A 88 12.22 -10.07 0.34
CA ASP A 88 13.39 -10.94 0.47
C ASP A 88 14.74 -10.19 0.38
N GLN A 89 14.74 -8.92 -0.05
CA GLN A 89 15.88 -8.02 -0.12
C GLN A 89 15.72 -6.78 0.79
N PRO A 90 15.55 -6.94 2.12
CA PRO A 90 15.19 -5.85 3.02
C PRO A 90 16.27 -4.78 3.17
N GLU A 91 17.57 -5.10 2.99
CA GLU A 91 18.61 -4.06 2.99
C GLU A 91 18.55 -3.17 1.73
N LYS A 92 18.13 -3.74 0.59
CA LYS A 92 18.02 -3.02 -0.69
C LYS A 92 16.73 -2.19 -0.75
N PHE A 93 15.63 -2.72 -0.22
CA PHE A 93 14.30 -2.10 -0.25
C PHE A 93 13.68 -1.99 1.15
N PRO A 94 14.26 -1.17 2.05
CA PRO A 94 13.84 -1.09 3.45
C PRO A 94 12.39 -0.59 3.64
N GLY A 95 11.88 0.25 2.73
CA GLY A 95 10.52 0.78 2.74
C GLY A 95 9.44 -0.29 2.57
N VAL A 96 9.79 -1.45 2.00
CA VAL A 96 8.91 -2.62 1.83
C VAL A 96 9.41 -3.86 2.58
N ALA A 97 10.32 -3.70 3.55
CA ALA A 97 10.77 -4.80 4.39
C ALA A 97 9.57 -5.48 5.09
N HIS A 98 8.61 -4.68 5.56
CA HIS A 98 7.25 -5.11 5.90
C HIS A 98 6.29 -4.45 4.91
N PHE A 99 5.40 -5.24 4.32
CA PHE A 99 4.45 -4.72 3.34
C PHE A 99 3.11 -5.44 3.42
N HIS A 100 2.50 -5.38 4.61
CA HIS A 100 1.30 -6.14 4.92
C HIS A 100 0.07 -5.56 4.24
N THR A 101 -0.85 -6.43 3.82
CA THR A 101 -2.11 -6.04 3.22
C THR A 101 -3.24 -6.17 4.23
N MET A 102 -4.03 -5.12 4.43
CA MET A 102 -5.26 -5.17 5.24
C MET A 102 -6.47 -5.25 4.33
N ARG A 103 -7.36 -6.22 4.58
CA ARG A 103 -8.65 -6.35 3.88
C ARG A 103 -9.71 -5.65 4.70
N VAL A 104 -10.41 -4.71 4.09
CA VAL A 104 -11.42 -3.87 4.73
C VAL A 104 -12.78 -4.17 4.12
N ALA A 105 -13.77 -4.42 4.97
CA ALA A 105 -15.10 -4.80 4.55
C ALA A 105 -15.77 -3.68 3.74
N GLN A 106 -16.21 -4.01 2.52
CA GLN A 106 -16.87 -3.08 1.60
C GLN A 106 -18.40 -3.04 1.80
N PRO A 107 -19.08 -1.92 1.50
CA PRO A 107 -20.52 -1.90 1.37
C PRO A 107 -20.99 -2.78 0.20
N ALA A 108 -22.17 -3.39 0.37
CA ALA A 108 -22.78 -4.22 -0.68
C ALA A 108 -22.88 -3.44 -2.00
N ALA A 109 -22.49 -4.09 -3.09
CA ALA A 109 -22.43 -3.52 -4.43
C ALA A 109 -21.54 -2.27 -4.60
N LYS A 110 -20.63 -1.98 -3.65
CA LYS A 110 -19.55 -0.99 -3.78
C LYS A 110 -20.03 0.45 -4.05
N TYR A 111 -21.14 0.84 -3.46
CA TYR A 111 -21.59 2.25 -3.50
C TYR A 111 -20.98 3.04 -2.35
N TYR A 112 -20.39 4.20 -2.66
CA TYR A 112 -19.68 5.03 -1.70
C TYR A 112 -20.14 6.48 -1.74
N HIS A 113 -20.11 7.11 -0.56
CA HIS A 113 -20.04 8.56 -0.46
C HIS A 113 -18.58 9.00 -0.59
N THR A 114 -18.34 10.13 -1.25
CA THR A 114 -16.98 10.68 -1.39
C THR A 114 -16.37 11.04 -0.04
N LYS A 115 -17.18 11.40 0.97
CA LYS A 115 -16.70 11.63 2.33
C LYS A 115 -16.02 10.38 2.91
N PHE A 116 -16.70 9.23 2.82
CA PHE A 116 -16.16 7.97 3.32
C PHE A 116 -14.82 7.61 2.69
N LEU A 117 -14.72 7.72 1.35
CA LEU A 117 -13.47 7.40 0.65
C LEU A 117 -12.33 8.35 1.03
N ARG A 118 -12.60 9.66 1.19
CA ARG A 118 -11.59 10.61 1.66
C ARG A 118 -11.14 10.29 3.09
N ASP A 119 -12.07 10.06 4.01
CA ASP A 119 -11.71 9.73 5.39
C ASP A 119 -10.88 8.42 5.46
N LEU A 120 -11.16 7.45 4.59
CA LEU A 120 -10.37 6.21 4.47
C LEU A 120 -8.96 6.48 3.91
N CYS A 121 -8.85 7.33 2.89
CA CYS A 121 -7.56 7.79 2.37
C CYS A 121 -6.75 8.52 3.45
N ASP A 122 -7.36 9.40 4.24
CA ASP A 122 -6.67 10.12 5.32
C ASP A 122 -6.03 9.16 6.34
N ILE A 123 -6.73 8.07 6.70
CA ILE A 123 -6.17 7.02 7.57
C ILE A 123 -5.00 6.32 6.87
N TRP A 124 -5.19 5.96 5.59
CA TRP A 124 -4.23 5.14 4.86
C TRP A 124 -2.97 5.89 4.43
N ASP A 125 -3.07 7.17 4.11
CA ASP A 125 -1.93 8.00 3.73
C ASP A 125 -0.98 8.17 4.93
N LEU A 126 -1.54 8.36 6.13
CA LEU A 126 -0.77 8.49 7.36
C LEU A 126 -0.14 7.16 7.80
N ARG A 127 -0.89 6.06 7.76
CA ARG A 127 -0.53 4.80 8.43
C ARG A 127 -0.11 3.68 7.47
N GLY A 128 -0.27 3.88 6.18
CA GLY A 128 0.04 2.93 5.14
C GLY A 128 0.84 3.57 4.01
N SER A 129 0.87 2.87 2.89
CA SER A 129 1.67 3.23 1.73
C SER A 129 1.01 4.25 0.80
N GLY A 130 -0.26 4.59 1.02
CA GLY A 130 -1.10 5.32 0.07
C GLY A 130 -1.66 4.44 -1.07
N MET A 131 -1.14 3.23 -1.26
CA MET A 131 -1.56 2.34 -2.36
C MET A 131 -2.73 1.43 -1.97
N THR A 132 -3.65 1.22 -2.91
CA THR A 132 -4.83 0.39 -2.70
C THR A 132 -5.13 -0.52 -3.90
N ASN A 133 -5.94 -1.56 -3.70
CA ASN A 133 -6.74 -2.14 -4.77
C ASN A 133 -8.23 -1.89 -4.49
N MET A 134 -8.90 -1.30 -5.47
CA MET A 134 -10.34 -0.99 -5.44
C MET A 134 -11.01 -1.80 -6.56
N HIS A 135 -11.21 -3.11 -6.39
CA HIS A 135 -11.25 -3.91 -5.15
C HIS A 135 -10.46 -5.21 -5.29
N GLY A 136 -10.32 -5.96 -4.20
CA GLY A 136 -9.95 -7.37 -4.27
C GLY A 136 -11.03 -8.19 -4.99
N SER A 137 -10.64 -9.30 -5.64
CA SER A 137 -11.56 -10.13 -6.44
C SER A 137 -12.76 -10.67 -5.65
N THR A 138 -12.59 -10.95 -4.35
CA THR A 138 -13.68 -11.38 -3.46
C THR A 138 -14.63 -10.24 -3.11
N GLY A 139 -14.14 -9.00 -3.03
CA GLY A 139 -14.95 -7.81 -2.78
C GLY A 139 -14.28 -6.73 -1.95
N ASP A 140 -13.33 -7.11 -1.08
CA ASP A 140 -12.73 -6.23 -0.07
C ASP A 140 -12.09 -4.99 -0.67
N ILE A 141 -12.12 -3.89 0.08
CA ILE A 141 -11.15 -2.81 -0.12
C ILE A 141 -9.80 -3.35 0.35
N VAL A 142 -8.77 -3.18 -0.47
CA VAL A 142 -7.43 -3.67 -0.18
C VAL A 142 -6.54 -2.48 0.12
N LEU A 143 -6.10 -2.37 1.37
CA LEU A 143 -5.08 -1.41 1.79
C LEU A 143 -3.71 -2.09 1.65
N LEU A 144 -2.94 -1.69 0.63
CA LEU A 144 -1.77 -2.43 0.16
C LEU A 144 -0.45 -1.89 0.74
N GLY A 145 0.02 -2.48 1.83
CA GLY A 145 1.35 -2.20 2.37
C GLY A 145 1.31 -1.29 3.60
N THR A 146 1.56 -1.90 4.75
CA THR A 146 1.89 -1.22 6.01
C THR A 146 2.84 -2.10 6.84
N GLN A 147 3.24 -1.60 8.00
CA GLN A 147 4.12 -2.29 8.94
C GLN A 147 3.32 -2.86 10.12
N THR A 148 3.85 -3.91 10.76
CA THR A 148 3.17 -4.63 11.86
C THR A 148 2.67 -3.70 12.98
N PRO A 149 3.43 -2.70 13.45
CA PRO A 149 2.97 -1.81 14.52
C PRO A 149 1.74 -0.97 14.17
N GLN A 150 1.48 -0.74 12.88
CA GLN A 150 0.34 0.08 12.42
C GLN A 150 -0.96 -0.72 12.26
N LEU A 151 -0.94 -2.05 12.36
CA LEU A 151 -2.14 -2.88 12.12
C LEU A 151 -3.26 -2.57 13.13
N GLU A 152 -2.94 -2.54 14.42
CA GLU A 152 -3.89 -2.21 15.48
C GLU A 152 -4.35 -0.76 15.39
N GLU A 153 -3.44 0.15 15.02
CA GLU A 153 -3.74 1.57 14.88
C GLU A 153 -4.72 1.86 13.73
N VAL A 154 -4.49 1.23 12.57
CA VAL A 154 -5.40 1.30 11.43
C VAL A 154 -6.74 0.67 11.82
N PHE A 155 -6.73 -0.50 12.46
CA PHE A 155 -7.97 -1.17 12.87
C PHE A 155 -8.78 -0.36 13.89
N HIS A 156 -8.12 0.26 14.86
CA HIS A 156 -8.75 1.17 15.80
C HIS A 156 -9.42 2.35 15.08
N ASP A 157 -8.71 2.99 14.15
CA ASP A 157 -9.25 4.12 13.39
C ASP A 157 -10.42 3.71 12.47
N LEU A 158 -10.33 2.57 11.78
CA LEU A 158 -11.43 2.02 10.97
C LEU A 158 -12.69 1.80 11.81
N THR A 159 -12.55 1.17 12.98
CA THR A 159 -13.69 0.80 13.83
C THR A 159 -14.27 2.00 14.58
N HIS A 160 -13.42 2.87 15.15
CA HIS A 160 -13.88 3.96 16.03
C HIS A 160 -14.20 5.25 15.28
N LYS A 161 -13.57 5.50 14.12
CA LYS A 161 -13.82 6.72 13.33
C LYS A 161 -14.74 6.48 12.14
N LEU A 162 -14.61 5.34 11.47
CA LEU A 162 -15.38 5.04 10.25
C LEU A 162 -16.51 4.03 10.44
N ASN A 163 -16.55 3.34 11.60
CA ASN A 163 -17.49 2.25 11.85
C ASN A 163 -17.45 1.18 10.75
N VAL A 164 -16.23 0.79 10.35
CA VAL A 164 -15.95 -0.24 9.35
C VAL A 164 -15.04 -1.29 9.95
N ASP A 165 -15.27 -2.55 9.56
CA ASP A 165 -14.56 -3.72 10.06
C ASP A 165 -13.57 -4.28 9.02
N LEU A 166 -12.76 -5.25 9.42
CA LEU A 166 -11.94 -6.04 8.49
C LEU A 166 -12.80 -7.04 7.71
N GLY A 167 -12.27 -7.50 6.57
CA GLY A 167 -12.86 -8.54 5.72
C GLY A 167 -12.49 -9.97 6.13
#